data_AF-F1SQG6-F1
#
_entry.id   AF-F1SQG6-F1
#
_cell.length_a   1.000
_cell.length_b   1.000
_cell.length_c   1.000
_cell.angle_alpha   90.00
_cell.angle_beta   90.00
_cell.angle_gamma   90.00
#
_symmetry.space_group_name_H-M   'P 1'
#
loop_
_entity.id
_entity.type
_entity.pdbx_description
1 polymer ?
#
loop_
_entity_poly.entity_id
_entity_poly.type
_entity_poly.pdbx_seq_one_letter_code
_entity_poly.pdbx_strand_id
1 'polypeptide(L)'
;MRLLKLKEIFNSKFGSIPKFYVRAPGRVNIIGEHIDYCGYSVLPMAVEQDMLIAVEPVKTHTLQLANTNPLYPDFNTSADNIQIDKTKPLWHNYFLCGFKGIQEHFGLSNLIGMNCLVDGNIPPSSGLSSSSALVCCAGLVTLTVLGMNLSKVELAEICAKSERYIGTEGGGMDQSISFLAEEGTAKLIEFSPLRATDVKLPSGAVFVIANSCVEMNKAATSHFNIRVMECRLAAKLLAKHRSLQWDKVLRLEEVQAKLGVSLEEMLLITEDTLHPEPYSPEEVCQCLGISLQELKTQILSPNTQDVLTFKLYQRAKHVYSEAARVLQFKKICEEAPDDMVQLLGELMNQSHVSCRDMYECSCPELDQLVDICRKFGAQGSRLTGAGWGGCTVSIVLADKLPSFLANVHEAYYQKSGRSLAPEKQSLFATKPGGGALVFLEA
;
A
#
# COMPACT_ATOMS: atom_id res chain seq x y z
N MET A 1 -4.28 22.57 16.58
CA MET A 1 -5.61 22.07 17.00
C MET A 1 -5.62 20.55 17.26
N ARG A 2 -5.18 19.69 16.31
CA ARG A 2 -5.19 18.22 16.50
C ARG A 2 -4.28 17.73 17.64
N LEU A 3 -3.04 18.22 17.74
CA LEU A 3 -2.11 17.88 18.83
C LEU A 3 -2.65 18.25 20.23
N LEU A 4 -3.21 19.45 20.38
CA LEU A 4 -3.81 19.91 21.64
C LEU A 4 -4.95 18.99 22.09
N LYS A 5 -5.87 18.65 21.18
CA LYS A 5 -6.94 17.68 21.48
C LYS A 5 -6.38 16.33 21.90
N LEU A 6 -5.34 15.85 21.20
CA LEU A 6 -4.70 14.57 21.51
C LEU A 6 -4.04 14.58 22.89
N LYS A 7 -3.38 15.69 23.27
CA LYS A 7 -2.80 15.92 24.60
C LYS A 7 -3.84 15.84 25.72
N GLU A 8 -4.97 16.51 25.55
CA GLU A 8 -6.05 16.55 26.54
C GLU A 8 -6.64 15.15 26.76
N ILE A 9 -6.91 14.42 25.68
CA ILE A 9 -7.44 13.04 25.76
C ILE A 9 -6.37 12.12 26.38
N PHE A 10 -5.10 12.25 26.01
CA PHE A 10 -4.00 11.48 26.57
C PHE A 10 -3.91 11.69 28.09
N ASN A 11 -3.95 12.93 28.55
CA ASN A 11 -3.93 13.26 29.98
C ASN A 11 -5.15 12.74 30.73
N SER A 12 -6.34 12.83 30.13
CA SER A 12 -7.54 12.22 30.71
C SER A 12 -7.46 10.69 30.79
N LYS A 13 -6.73 10.03 29.87
CA LYS A 13 -6.63 8.58 29.77
C LYS A 13 -5.58 7.98 30.70
N PHE A 14 -4.40 8.60 30.75
CA PHE A 14 -3.23 8.05 31.43
C PHE A 14 -2.81 8.84 32.68
N GLY A 15 -3.43 10.00 32.94
CA GLY A 15 -3.13 10.84 34.10
C GLY A 15 -1.82 11.64 34.01
N SER A 16 -1.21 11.66 32.82
CA SER A 16 0.05 12.33 32.51
C SER A 16 -0.02 12.97 31.12
N ILE A 17 0.86 13.93 30.81
CA ILE A 17 0.97 14.48 29.46
C ILE A 17 1.93 13.64 28.60
N PRO A 18 1.71 13.54 27.28
CA PRO A 18 2.63 12.84 26.41
C PRO A 18 3.99 13.56 26.37
N LYS A 19 5.06 12.78 26.28
CA LYS A 19 6.44 13.26 26.18
C LYS A 19 6.80 13.72 24.77
N PHE A 20 6.25 13.05 23.76
CA PHE A 20 6.43 13.38 22.35
C PHE A 20 5.28 12.83 21.52
N TYR A 21 5.25 13.20 20.24
CA TYR A 21 4.31 12.69 19.26
C TYR A 21 5.04 12.17 18.03
N VAL A 22 4.43 11.24 17.32
CA VAL A 22 4.94 10.75 16.04
C VAL A 22 3.80 10.78 15.03
N ARG A 23 4.10 11.19 13.80
CA ARG A 23 3.20 11.02 12.66
C ARG A 23 3.80 10.12 11.59
N ALA A 24 2.95 9.40 10.87
CA ALA A 24 3.28 8.77 9.60
C ALA A 24 2.09 8.89 8.63
N PRO A 25 2.30 9.44 7.42
CA PRO A 25 1.21 9.67 6.47
C PRO A 25 0.71 8.39 5.82
N GLY A 26 -0.55 8.44 5.39
CA GLY A 26 -1.06 7.55 4.36
C GLY A 26 -0.54 7.95 2.98
N ARG A 27 -1.02 7.29 1.93
CA ARG A 27 -0.53 7.55 0.57
C ARG A 27 -1.55 7.25 -0.50
N VAL A 28 -1.35 7.88 -1.65
CA VAL A 28 -1.98 7.50 -2.91
C VAL A 28 -0.91 6.96 -3.85
N ASN A 29 -1.21 5.84 -4.50
CA ASN A 29 -0.40 5.36 -5.62
C ASN A 29 -0.94 5.96 -6.91
N ILE A 30 -0.14 6.79 -7.60
CA ILE A 30 -0.57 7.48 -8.83
C ILE A 30 -0.66 6.47 -9.97
N ILE A 31 0.33 5.60 -10.10
CA ILE A 31 0.38 4.50 -11.07
C ILE A 31 1.42 3.46 -10.63
N GLY A 32 1.25 2.20 -11.02
CA GLY A 32 2.12 1.10 -10.56
C GLY A 32 1.45 0.20 -9.52
N GLU A 33 0.22 -0.25 -9.75
CA GLU A 33 -0.47 -1.11 -8.78
C GLU A 33 -0.01 -2.56 -8.86
N HIS A 34 0.08 -3.25 -7.71
CA HIS A 34 0.35 -4.70 -7.65
C HIS A 34 1.68 -5.16 -8.31
N ILE A 35 2.64 -4.25 -8.44
CA ILE A 35 3.97 -4.56 -9.00
C ILE A 35 5.12 -4.41 -7.99
N ASP A 36 4.87 -3.81 -6.83
CA ASP A 36 5.89 -3.54 -5.81
C ASP A 36 6.42 -4.84 -5.17
N TYR A 37 5.55 -5.79 -4.84
CA TYR A 37 5.98 -7.13 -4.40
C TYR A 37 6.59 -7.96 -5.54
N CYS A 38 6.36 -7.57 -6.80
CA CYS A 38 7.01 -8.15 -7.97
C CYS A 38 8.39 -7.54 -8.26
N GLY A 39 8.85 -6.57 -7.45
CA GLY A 39 10.18 -5.96 -7.54
C GLY A 39 10.24 -4.72 -8.43
N TYR A 40 9.14 -4.34 -9.07
CA TYR A 40 9.11 -3.18 -9.97
C TYR A 40 8.86 -1.88 -9.23
N SER A 41 9.38 -0.80 -9.83
CA SER A 41 9.22 0.55 -9.30
C SER A 41 7.79 1.04 -9.41
N VAL A 42 7.39 1.90 -8.48
CA VAL A 42 6.04 2.46 -8.36
C VAL A 42 6.09 3.98 -8.18
N LEU A 43 4.98 4.67 -8.44
CA LEU A 43 4.93 6.14 -8.40
C LEU A 43 3.87 6.67 -7.41
N PRO A 44 4.10 6.57 -6.10
CA PRO A 44 3.20 7.12 -5.08
C PRO A 44 3.55 8.55 -4.67
N MET A 45 2.65 9.15 -3.91
CA MET A 45 2.92 10.29 -3.04
C MET A 45 2.21 10.13 -1.70
N ALA A 46 2.77 10.71 -0.63
CA ALA A 46 2.09 10.79 0.65
C ALA A 46 0.91 11.77 0.55
N VAL A 47 -0.20 11.44 1.21
CA VAL A 47 -1.32 12.36 1.41
C VAL A 47 -1.16 13.10 2.73
N GLU A 48 -1.97 14.14 2.96
CA GLU A 48 -1.93 14.90 4.22
C GLU A 48 -2.49 14.11 5.40
N GLN A 49 -3.45 13.20 5.15
CA GLN A 49 -4.00 12.32 6.17
C GLN A 49 -2.92 11.37 6.71
N ASP A 50 -2.88 11.20 8.03
CA ASP A 50 -1.83 10.48 8.73
C ASP A 50 -2.36 9.73 9.98
N MET A 51 -1.50 8.83 10.47
CA MET A 51 -1.58 8.31 11.82
C MET A 51 -0.73 9.20 12.72
N LEU A 52 -1.31 9.64 13.83
CA LEU A 52 -0.66 10.46 14.85
C LEU A 52 -0.73 9.73 16.19
N ILE A 53 0.41 9.55 16.86
CA ILE A 53 0.49 8.84 18.13
C ILE A 53 1.13 9.76 19.18
N ALA A 54 0.43 9.99 20.28
CA ALA A 54 0.96 10.63 21.49
C ALA A 54 1.56 9.56 22.40
N VAL A 55 2.76 9.81 22.94
CA VAL A 55 3.56 8.78 23.62
C VAL A 55 4.12 9.26 24.94
N GLU A 56 4.04 8.40 25.96
CA GLU A 56 4.80 8.51 27.20
C GLU A 56 5.57 7.21 27.45
N PRO A 57 6.92 7.22 27.47
CA PRO A 57 7.71 6.10 27.95
C PRO A 57 7.47 5.85 29.45
N VAL A 58 7.29 4.59 29.84
CA VAL A 58 7.11 4.21 31.26
C VAL A 58 8.22 3.26 31.71
N LYS A 59 8.49 3.23 33.02
CA LYS A 59 9.52 2.36 33.61
C LYS A 59 9.10 0.89 33.73
N THR A 60 7.80 0.62 33.65
CA THR A 60 7.26 -0.75 33.68
C THR A 60 7.47 -1.44 32.34
N HIS A 61 7.44 -2.77 32.29
CA HIS A 61 7.43 -3.53 31.04
C HIS A 61 5.98 -3.73 30.55
N THR A 62 5.24 -2.64 30.41
CA THR A 62 3.84 -2.69 29.95
C THR A 62 3.62 -1.73 28.79
N LEU A 63 3.07 -2.26 27.70
CA LEU A 63 2.58 -1.49 26.57
C LEU A 63 1.08 -1.26 26.75
N GLN A 64 0.67 0.00 26.82
CA GLN A 64 -0.75 0.40 26.86
C GLN A 64 -1.10 1.18 25.60
N LEU A 65 -2.07 0.68 24.85
CA LEU A 65 -2.55 1.28 23.61
C LEU A 65 -4.01 1.70 23.81
N ALA A 66 -4.29 2.97 23.52
CA ALA A 66 -5.62 3.52 23.42
C ALA A 66 -5.83 4.15 22.04
N ASN A 67 -7.09 4.35 21.66
CA ASN A 67 -7.44 5.03 20.42
C ASN A 67 -8.46 6.14 20.70
N THR A 68 -8.38 7.25 19.95
CA THR A 68 -9.36 8.34 20.03
C THR A 68 -10.71 7.95 19.43
N ASN A 69 -10.74 6.97 18.52
CA ASN A 69 -11.96 6.44 17.96
C ASN A 69 -12.42 5.21 18.76
N PRO A 70 -13.63 5.25 19.35
CA PRO A 70 -14.14 4.18 20.23
C PRO A 70 -14.38 2.84 19.51
N LEU A 71 -14.38 2.81 18.17
CA LEU A 71 -14.42 1.57 17.39
C LEU A 71 -13.17 0.69 17.59
N TYR A 72 -12.08 1.28 18.08
CA TYR A 72 -10.81 0.60 18.31
C TYR A 72 -10.57 0.49 19.82
N PRO A 73 -10.95 -0.64 20.46
CA PRO A 73 -10.88 -0.80 21.91
C PRO A 73 -9.43 -0.78 22.40
N ASP A 74 -9.23 -0.35 23.64
CA ASP A 74 -7.92 -0.35 24.28
C ASP A 74 -7.29 -1.76 24.30
N PHE A 75 -5.96 -1.77 24.30
CA PHE A 75 -5.17 -2.99 24.41
C PHE A 75 -4.01 -2.78 25.37
N ASN A 76 -3.68 -3.80 26.16
CA ASN A 76 -2.50 -3.78 27.01
C ASN A 76 -1.80 -5.15 27.00
N THR A 77 -0.48 -5.14 27.10
CA THR A 77 0.33 -6.35 27.24
C THR A 77 1.63 -6.07 28.00
N SER A 78 2.11 -7.06 28.72
CA SER A 78 3.43 -7.08 29.36
C SER A 78 4.26 -8.28 28.90
N ALA A 79 3.92 -8.88 27.76
CA ALA A 79 4.60 -10.05 27.23
C ALA A 79 5.89 -9.66 26.48
N ASP A 80 7.01 -10.23 26.88
CA ASP A 80 8.31 -10.04 26.20
C ASP A 80 8.29 -10.60 24.77
N ASN A 81 7.65 -11.75 24.56
CA ASN A 81 7.51 -12.36 23.23
C ASN A 81 6.16 -12.01 22.59
N ILE A 82 6.14 -10.94 21.79
CA ILE A 82 4.95 -10.48 21.09
C ILE A 82 4.50 -11.51 20.04
N GLN A 83 3.33 -12.10 20.28
CA GLN A 83 2.61 -12.96 19.34
C GLN A 83 1.57 -12.13 18.59
N ILE A 84 1.60 -12.20 17.27
CA ILE A 84 0.66 -11.47 16.41
C ILE A 84 -0.31 -12.49 15.83
N ASP A 85 -1.57 -12.41 16.26
CA ASP A 85 -2.62 -13.29 15.76
C ASP A 85 -3.06 -12.87 14.36
N LYS A 86 -2.77 -13.74 13.38
CA LYS A 86 -3.14 -13.57 11.97
C LYS A 86 -4.59 -13.96 11.69
N THR A 87 -5.24 -14.71 12.58
CA THR A 87 -6.61 -15.21 12.36
C THR A 87 -7.65 -14.12 12.56
N LYS A 88 -7.35 -13.14 13.42
CA LYS A 88 -8.19 -11.96 13.68
C LYS A 88 -7.30 -10.72 13.69
N PRO A 89 -7.18 -10.00 12.56
CA PRO A 89 -6.32 -8.82 12.46
C PRO A 89 -6.95 -7.63 13.21
N LEU A 90 -6.82 -7.63 14.53
CA LEU A 90 -7.22 -6.51 15.39
C LEU A 90 -6.32 -5.30 15.15
N TRP A 91 -6.84 -4.09 15.37
CA TRP A 91 -6.12 -2.86 15.04
C TRP A 91 -4.75 -2.75 15.72
N HIS A 92 -4.63 -3.18 16.98
CA HIS A 92 -3.38 -3.14 17.73
C HIS A 92 -2.31 -4.08 17.16
N ASN A 93 -2.68 -5.13 16.41
CA ASN A 93 -1.71 -6.02 15.78
C ASN A 93 -0.83 -5.29 14.75
N TYR A 94 -1.35 -4.24 14.09
CA TYR A 94 -0.54 -3.39 13.21
C TYR A 94 0.47 -2.54 13.99
N PHE A 95 0.09 -2.01 15.17
CA PHE A 95 1.05 -1.36 16.06
C PHE A 95 2.14 -2.35 16.48
N LEU A 96 1.74 -3.56 16.87
CA LEU A 96 2.66 -4.63 17.28
C LEU A 96 3.60 -5.06 16.15
N CYS A 97 3.18 -5.02 14.88
CA CYS A 97 4.06 -5.28 13.74
C CYS A 97 5.22 -4.27 13.69
N GLY A 98 4.93 -2.98 13.80
CA GLY A 98 5.96 -1.93 13.80
C GLY A 98 6.87 -2.03 15.02
N PHE A 99 6.29 -2.21 16.20
CA PHE A 99 7.00 -2.40 17.46
C PHE A 99 7.96 -3.60 17.43
N LYS A 100 7.44 -4.78 17.05
CA LYS A 100 8.20 -6.03 16.97
C LYS A 100 9.33 -5.95 15.95
N GLY A 101 9.09 -5.35 14.78
CA GLY A 101 10.12 -5.20 13.75
C GLY A 101 11.36 -4.43 14.23
N ILE A 102 11.14 -3.36 15.01
CA ILE A 102 12.26 -2.58 15.58
C ILE A 102 12.98 -3.34 16.69
N GLN A 103 12.24 -4.02 17.59
CA GLN A 103 12.87 -4.85 18.62
C GLN A 103 13.74 -5.96 18.02
N GLU A 104 13.21 -6.69 17.03
CA GLU A 104 13.94 -7.77 16.35
C GLU A 104 15.18 -7.25 15.62
N HIS A 105 15.10 -6.08 15.00
CA HIS A 105 16.25 -5.46 14.33
C HIS A 105 17.43 -5.23 15.29
N PHE A 106 17.14 -4.81 16.52
CA PHE A 106 18.15 -4.58 17.56
C PHE A 106 18.40 -5.80 18.47
N GLY A 107 17.78 -6.95 18.19
CA GLY A 107 17.93 -8.17 19.01
C GLY A 107 17.40 -8.02 20.45
N LEU A 108 16.38 -7.18 20.65
CA LEU A 108 15.81 -6.89 21.96
C LEU A 108 14.67 -7.85 22.29
N SER A 109 14.77 -8.52 23.44
CA SER A 109 13.73 -9.45 23.91
C SER A 109 12.75 -8.83 24.90
N ASN A 110 13.19 -7.81 25.65
CA ASN A 110 12.38 -7.23 26.71
C ASN A 110 11.36 -6.24 26.15
N LEU A 111 10.13 -6.28 26.65
CA LEU A 111 9.12 -5.30 26.27
C LEU A 111 9.52 -3.89 26.73
N ILE A 112 9.41 -2.92 25.82
CA ILE A 112 9.64 -1.50 26.10
C ILE A 112 8.32 -0.89 26.54
N GLY A 113 8.26 -0.43 27.78
CA GLY A 113 7.04 0.15 28.34
C GLY A 113 6.72 1.52 27.78
N MET A 114 5.47 1.70 27.34
CA MET A 114 4.95 3.01 26.95
C MET A 114 3.42 3.04 26.98
N ASN A 115 2.90 4.23 27.24
CA ASN A 115 1.51 4.59 27.02
C ASN A 115 1.40 5.29 25.66
N CYS A 116 0.47 4.83 24.82
CA CYS A 116 0.25 5.38 23.49
C CYS A 116 -1.24 5.67 23.27
N LEU A 117 -1.54 6.87 22.78
CA LEU A 117 -2.86 7.21 22.26
C LEU A 117 -2.77 7.44 20.75
N VAL A 118 -3.47 6.60 19.99
CA VAL A 118 -3.49 6.64 18.52
C VAL A 118 -4.68 7.46 18.04
N ASP A 119 -4.43 8.33 17.06
CA ASP A 119 -5.42 9.11 16.35
C ASP A 119 -5.12 9.09 14.85
N GLY A 120 -6.02 8.52 14.06
CA GLY A 120 -5.88 8.40 12.61
C GLY A 120 -7.02 9.09 11.87
N ASN A 121 -6.69 9.83 10.81
CA ASN A 121 -7.70 10.47 9.94
C ASN A 121 -7.64 9.97 8.48
N ILE A 122 -6.84 8.93 8.21
CA ILE A 122 -6.85 8.21 6.93
C ILE A 122 -8.12 7.34 6.88
N PRO A 123 -8.93 7.40 5.80
CA PRO A 123 -10.04 6.48 5.61
C PRO A 123 -9.58 5.01 5.75
N PRO A 124 -10.05 4.28 6.78
CA PRO A 124 -9.59 2.92 7.03
C PRO A 124 -10.03 2.00 5.89
N SER A 125 -9.24 0.95 5.63
CA SER A 125 -9.58 -0.10 4.64
C SER A 125 -9.92 0.42 3.24
N SER A 126 -9.48 1.64 2.90
CA SER A 126 -9.92 2.36 1.69
C SER A 126 -8.80 2.55 0.65
N GLY A 127 -7.79 1.69 0.65
CA GLY A 127 -6.70 1.78 -0.34
C GLY A 127 -5.68 2.90 -0.11
N LEU A 128 -5.77 3.68 0.98
CA LEU A 128 -4.86 4.80 1.29
C LEU A 128 -3.77 4.48 2.35
N SER A 129 -3.51 3.19 2.58
CA SER A 129 -2.45 2.68 3.48
C SER A 129 -2.55 3.11 4.94
N SER A 130 -3.77 3.13 5.49
CA SER A 130 -3.95 3.33 6.93
C SER A 130 -3.22 2.28 7.78
N SER A 131 -3.11 1.02 7.30
CA SER A 131 -2.37 -0.05 8.00
C SER A 131 -0.88 0.25 8.06
N SER A 132 -0.25 0.53 6.93
CA SER A 132 1.18 0.82 6.85
C SER A 132 1.54 2.11 7.56
N ALA A 133 0.68 3.13 7.52
CA ALA A 133 0.87 4.34 8.32
C ALA A 133 0.91 4.02 9.82
N LEU A 134 0.03 3.13 10.32
CA LEU A 134 0.05 2.70 11.72
C LEU A 134 1.31 1.88 12.05
N VAL A 135 1.73 0.96 11.17
CA VAL A 135 2.97 0.19 11.33
C VAL A 135 4.19 1.11 11.38
N CYS A 136 4.32 2.03 10.42
CA CYS A 136 5.43 2.97 10.32
C CYS A 136 5.48 3.92 11.52
N CYS A 137 4.32 4.44 11.94
CA CYS A 137 4.23 5.28 13.11
C CYS A 137 4.63 4.52 14.38
N ALA A 138 4.16 3.29 14.56
CA ALA A 138 4.54 2.45 15.70
C ALA A 138 6.02 2.08 15.71
N GLY A 139 6.61 1.79 14.54
CA GLY A 139 8.05 1.57 14.40
C GLY A 139 8.86 2.80 14.80
N LEU A 140 8.50 3.98 14.29
CA LEU A 140 9.19 5.22 14.63
C LEU A 140 9.00 5.62 16.10
N VAL A 141 7.81 5.39 16.69
CA VAL A 141 7.58 5.51 18.13
C VAL A 141 8.56 4.63 18.89
N THR A 142 8.64 3.33 18.54
CA THR A 142 9.50 2.36 19.23
C THR A 142 10.97 2.75 19.16
N LEU A 143 11.45 3.14 17.97
CA LEU A 143 12.81 3.63 17.76
C LEU A 143 13.11 4.86 18.66
N THR A 144 12.16 5.80 18.72
CA THR A 144 12.28 7.03 19.51
C THR A 144 12.33 6.74 21.00
N VAL A 145 11.48 5.83 21.51
CA VAL A 145 11.51 5.42 22.93
C VAL A 145 12.84 4.75 23.28
N LEU A 146 13.39 3.93 22.37
CA LEU A 146 14.69 3.29 22.55
C LEU A 146 15.87 4.26 22.55
N GLY A 147 15.70 5.47 22.00
CA GLY A 147 16.80 6.42 21.80
C GLY A 147 17.86 5.91 20.82
N MET A 148 17.48 5.01 19.91
CA MET A 148 18.33 4.45 18.87
C MET A 148 18.12 5.20 17.54
N ASN A 149 19.02 5.00 16.58
CA ASN A 149 18.97 5.66 15.28
C ASN A 149 18.88 4.65 14.14
N LEU A 150 18.04 4.95 13.16
CA LEU A 150 17.94 4.27 11.87
C LEU A 150 17.72 5.32 10.79
N SER A 151 18.19 5.04 9.59
CA SER A 151 17.83 5.82 8.41
C SER A 151 16.35 5.62 8.05
N LYS A 152 15.78 6.54 7.29
CA LYS A 152 14.43 6.42 6.73
C LYS A 152 14.28 5.18 5.84
N VAL A 153 15.35 4.80 5.14
CA VAL A 153 15.40 3.61 4.29
C VAL A 153 15.30 2.34 5.14
N GLU A 154 16.11 2.23 6.19
CA GLU A 154 16.05 1.08 7.11
C GLU A 154 14.68 0.96 7.78
N LEU A 155 14.11 2.08 8.23
CA LEU A 155 12.75 2.13 8.80
C LEU A 155 11.70 1.60 7.81
N ALA A 156 11.75 2.04 6.55
CA ALA A 156 10.86 1.57 5.51
C ALA A 156 11.03 0.06 5.24
N GLU A 157 12.25 -0.43 5.12
CA GLU A 157 12.53 -1.85 4.87
C GLU A 157 12.12 -2.76 6.03
N ILE A 158 12.36 -2.32 7.27
CA ILE A 158 11.96 -3.06 8.48
C ILE A 158 10.43 -3.10 8.56
N CYS A 159 9.75 -1.96 8.41
CA CYS A 159 8.30 -1.89 8.48
C CYS A 159 7.62 -2.67 7.35
N ALA A 160 8.20 -2.67 6.14
CA ALA A 160 7.69 -3.46 5.01
C ALA A 160 7.74 -4.97 5.29
N LYS A 161 8.80 -5.44 5.95
CA LYS A 161 8.92 -6.84 6.37
C LYS A 161 7.99 -7.14 7.55
N SER A 162 7.95 -6.26 8.55
CA SER A 162 7.22 -6.52 9.79
C SER A 162 5.70 -6.43 9.63
N GLU A 163 5.18 -5.62 8.71
CA GLU A 163 3.74 -5.60 8.40
C GLU A 163 3.25 -6.98 7.94
N ARG A 164 4.10 -7.81 7.32
CA ARG A 164 3.73 -9.18 6.92
C ARG A 164 3.42 -10.09 8.11
N TYR A 165 3.79 -9.72 9.34
CA TYR A 165 3.32 -10.43 10.52
C TYR A 165 1.81 -10.39 10.69
N ILE A 166 1.09 -9.44 10.07
CA ILE A 166 -0.38 -9.45 10.04
C ILE A 166 -0.97 -10.53 9.12
N GLY A 167 -0.15 -11.13 8.25
CA GLY A 167 -0.54 -12.18 7.31
C GLY A 167 -0.63 -11.75 5.84
N THR A 168 -0.44 -10.46 5.52
CA THR A 168 -0.40 -9.97 4.14
C THR A 168 1.00 -10.12 3.54
N GLU A 169 1.09 -10.63 2.32
CA GLU A 169 2.37 -10.80 1.59
C GLU A 169 2.72 -9.59 0.72
N GLY A 170 2.47 -8.38 1.24
CA GLY A 170 2.64 -7.11 0.53
C GLY A 170 4.09 -6.76 0.16
N GLY A 171 4.23 -5.80 -0.75
CA GLY A 171 5.51 -5.20 -1.13
C GLY A 171 5.95 -4.13 -0.13
N GLY A 172 6.75 -3.18 -0.61
CA GLY A 172 7.35 -2.12 0.22
C GLY A 172 6.89 -0.70 -0.12
N MET A 173 5.94 -0.53 -1.05
CA MET A 173 5.54 0.80 -1.54
C MET A 173 5.09 1.71 -0.40
N ASP A 174 4.16 1.22 0.41
CA ASP A 174 3.40 2.02 1.37
C ASP A 174 4.29 2.56 2.50
N GLN A 175 5.15 1.70 3.03
CA GLN A 175 6.10 2.04 4.09
C GLN A 175 7.20 2.96 3.55
N SER A 176 7.69 2.67 2.35
CA SER A 176 8.70 3.49 1.67
C SER A 176 8.21 4.92 1.49
N ILE A 177 7.03 5.12 0.91
CA ILE A 177 6.52 6.48 0.72
C ILE A 177 6.16 7.16 2.04
N SER A 178 5.70 6.41 3.05
CA SER A 178 5.39 6.99 4.37
C SER A 178 6.64 7.60 5.03
N PHE A 179 7.82 7.00 4.88
CA PHE A 179 9.08 7.54 5.41
C PHE A 179 9.80 8.51 4.45
N LEU A 180 9.80 8.23 3.15
CA LEU A 180 10.64 8.89 2.15
C LEU A 180 9.94 10.03 1.40
N ALA A 181 8.64 10.27 1.64
CA ALA A 181 7.95 11.39 1.02
C ALA A 181 8.51 12.75 1.45
N GLU A 182 8.41 13.72 0.53
CA GLU A 182 8.79 15.10 0.72
C GLU A 182 7.68 16.00 0.16
N GLU A 183 7.37 17.07 0.89
CA GLU A 183 6.28 17.95 0.49
C GLU A 183 6.56 18.59 -0.88
N GLY A 184 5.56 18.59 -1.75
CA GLY A 184 5.63 19.18 -3.08
C GLY A 184 6.12 18.27 -4.21
N THR A 185 6.60 17.05 -3.93
CA THR A 185 7.00 16.08 -4.97
C THR A 185 6.41 14.69 -4.76
N ALA A 186 6.00 14.03 -5.85
CA ALA A 186 5.81 12.58 -5.83
C ALA A 186 7.18 11.89 -5.85
N LYS A 187 7.20 10.57 -5.66
CA LYS A 187 8.43 9.78 -5.71
C LYS A 187 8.27 8.60 -6.65
N LEU A 188 9.25 8.34 -7.50
CA LEU A 188 9.49 7.01 -8.04
C LEU A 188 10.19 6.22 -6.93
N ILE A 189 9.51 5.20 -6.40
CA ILE A 189 10.08 4.27 -5.43
C ILE A 189 10.58 3.04 -6.17
N GLU A 190 11.88 2.77 -6.05
CA GLU A 190 12.54 1.61 -6.64
C GLU A 190 12.90 0.61 -5.54
N PHE A 191 12.97 -0.67 -5.84
CA PHE A 191 13.26 -1.72 -4.86
C PHE A 191 14.56 -2.46 -5.18
N SER A 192 15.26 -2.95 -4.15
CA SER A 192 16.46 -3.78 -4.27
C SER A 192 17.60 -3.17 -5.12
N PRO A 193 18.20 -2.02 -4.73
CA PRO A 193 18.06 -1.36 -3.42
C PRO A 193 16.90 -0.37 -3.36
N LEU A 194 16.37 -0.14 -2.15
CA LEU A 194 15.31 0.83 -1.91
C LEU A 194 15.82 2.26 -2.21
N ARG A 195 15.19 2.93 -3.19
CA ARG A 195 15.49 4.31 -3.59
C ARG A 195 14.20 5.09 -3.79
N ALA A 196 14.27 6.41 -3.58
CA ALA A 196 13.17 7.33 -3.85
C ALA A 196 13.69 8.52 -4.65
N THR A 197 13.16 8.70 -5.86
CA THR A 197 13.56 9.77 -6.78
C THR A 197 12.38 10.71 -7.02
N ASP A 198 12.63 12.02 -7.02
CA ASP A 198 11.59 13.03 -7.23
C ASP A 198 10.91 12.87 -8.60
N VAL A 199 9.59 13.00 -8.59
CA VAL A 199 8.79 13.16 -9.80
C VAL A 199 7.91 14.39 -9.64
N LYS A 200 8.22 15.42 -10.43
CA LYS A 200 7.45 16.66 -10.46
C LYS A 200 6.13 16.41 -11.20
N LEU A 201 5.02 16.63 -10.50
CA LEU A 201 3.69 16.49 -11.07
C LEU A 201 3.30 17.74 -11.89
N PRO A 202 2.37 17.62 -12.85
CA PRO A 202 1.94 18.74 -13.69
C PRO A 202 1.31 19.87 -12.85
N SER A 203 1.79 21.10 -13.04
CA SER A 203 1.32 22.29 -12.28
C SER A 203 -0.10 22.73 -12.59
N GLY A 204 -0.63 22.37 -13.76
CA GLY A 204 -2.00 22.71 -14.21
C GLY A 204 -3.08 21.71 -13.80
N ALA A 205 -2.72 20.65 -13.08
CA ALA A 205 -3.65 19.61 -12.67
C ALA A 205 -3.56 19.31 -11.17
N VAL A 206 -4.66 18.82 -10.63
CA VAL A 206 -4.84 18.44 -9.23
C VAL A 206 -5.23 16.97 -9.18
N PHE A 207 -4.64 16.25 -8.24
CA PHE A 207 -5.05 14.88 -7.95
C PHE A 207 -6.21 14.91 -6.95
N VAL A 208 -7.29 14.19 -7.26
CA VAL A 208 -8.47 14.09 -6.41
C VAL A 208 -8.67 12.64 -6.01
N ILE A 209 -8.83 12.42 -4.71
CA ILE A 209 -9.16 11.12 -4.13
C ILE A 209 -10.67 11.04 -3.96
N ALA A 210 -11.27 9.96 -4.45
CA ALA A 210 -12.68 9.66 -4.25
C ALA A 210 -12.83 8.22 -3.73
N ASN A 211 -13.40 8.07 -2.52
CA ASN A 211 -13.64 6.79 -1.88
C ASN A 211 -14.92 6.15 -2.40
N SER A 212 -14.86 4.89 -2.84
CA SER A 212 -16.04 4.11 -3.24
C SER A 212 -17.01 3.82 -2.08
N CYS A 213 -16.53 4.00 -0.84
CA CYS A 213 -17.20 3.61 0.40
C CYS A 213 -17.36 2.09 0.56
N VAL A 214 -16.65 1.29 -0.25
CA VAL A 214 -16.52 -0.16 -0.06
C VAL A 214 -15.24 -0.43 0.70
N GLU A 215 -15.35 -0.89 1.95
CA GLU A 215 -14.17 -1.26 2.73
C GLU A 215 -13.60 -2.60 2.30
N MET A 216 -12.28 -2.66 2.12
CA MET A 216 -11.56 -3.90 1.86
C MET A 216 -10.40 -4.07 2.85
N ASN A 217 -10.58 -4.99 3.80
CA ASN A 217 -9.55 -5.39 4.73
C ASN A 217 -8.69 -6.52 4.13
N LYS A 218 -7.46 -6.18 3.77
CA LYS A 218 -6.52 -7.09 3.09
C LYS A 218 -6.05 -8.23 3.98
N ALA A 219 -5.89 -7.97 5.29
CA ALA A 219 -5.46 -9.00 6.23
C ALA A 219 -6.58 -9.99 6.56
N ALA A 220 -7.85 -9.60 6.37
CA ALA A 220 -9.00 -10.43 6.64
C ALA A 220 -9.46 -11.28 5.43
N THR A 221 -8.87 -11.07 4.24
CA THR A 221 -9.29 -11.73 3.00
C THR A 221 -8.09 -12.34 2.28
N SER A 222 -8.33 -13.34 1.43
CA SER A 222 -7.26 -14.01 0.67
C SER A 222 -6.93 -13.35 -0.66
N HIS A 223 -7.80 -12.45 -1.17
CA HIS A 223 -7.68 -11.86 -2.51
C HIS A 223 -6.28 -11.31 -2.82
N PHE A 224 -5.71 -10.55 -1.88
CA PHE A 224 -4.39 -9.95 -2.04
C PHE A 224 -3.28 -11.02 -2.13
N ASN A 225 -3.24 -11.97 -1.19
CA ASN A 225 -2.20 -13.00 -1.18
C ASN A 225 -2.32 -13.96 -2.37
N ILE A 226 -3.54 -14.24 -2.85
CA ILE A 226 -3.75 -15.04 -4.08
C ILE A 226 -3.01 -14.38 -5.25
N ARG A 227 -3.13 -13.06 -5.42
CA ARG A 227 -2.43 -12.32 -6.48
C ARG A 227 -0.91 -12.37 -6.35
N VAL A 228 -0.39 -12.27 -5.13
CA VAL A 228 1.05 -12.43 -4.86
C VAL A 228 1.52 -13.83 -5.25
N MET A 229 0.75 -14.87 -4.90
CA MET A 229 1.09 -16.26 -5.26
C MET A 229 1.01 -16.51 -6.77
N GLU A 230 -0.02 -15.99 -7.46
CA GLU A 230 -0.13 -16.09 -8.92
C GLU A 230 1.08 -15.45 -9.61
N CYS A 231 1.55 -14.28 -9.15
CA CYS A 231 2.75 -13.64 -9.71
C CYS A 231 4.02 -14.44 -9.43
N ARG A 232 4.16 -14.99 -8.21
CA ARG A 232 5.30 -15.84 -7.84
C ARG A 232 5.35 -17.11 -8.68
N LEU A 233 4.21 -17.77 -8.89
CA LEU A 233 4.10 -18.95 -9.74
C LEU A 233 4.40 -18.62 -11.21
N ALA A 234 3.85 -17.51 -11.73
CA ALA A 234 4.15 -17.05 -13.08
C ALA A 234 5.66 -16.80 -13.27
N ALA A 235 6.32 -16.14 -12.32
CA ALA A 235 7.76 -15.93 -12.35
C ALA A 235 8.55 -17.25 -12.39
N LYS A 236 8.16 -18.23 -11.57
CA LYS A 236 8.78 -19.56 -11.54
C LYS A 236 8.60 -20.31 -12.87
N LEU A 237 7.41 -20.29 -13.46
CA LEU A 237 7.15 -20.95 -14.74
C LEU A 237 7.91 -20.27 -15.89
N LEU A 238 7.92 -18.93 -15.94
CA LEU A 238 8.69 -18.16 -16.93
C LEU A 238 10.20 -18.45 -16.82
N ALA A 239 10.73 -18.44 -15.60
CA ALA A 239 12.12 -18.78 -15.33
C ALA A 239 12.44 -20.21 -15.80
N LYS A 240 11.58 -21.18 -15.50
CA LYS A 240 11.79 -22.57 -15.90
C LYS A 240 11.76 -22.75 -17.42
N HIS A 241 10.80 -22.14 -18.11
CA HIS A 241 10.71 -22.21 -19.57
C HIS A 241 11.93 -21.59 -20.26
N ARG A 242 12.49 -20.52 -19.68
CA ARG A 242 13.73 -19.88 -20.16
C ARG A 242 15.01 -20.49 -19.57
N SER A 243 14.92 -21.69 -18.99
CA SER A 243 16.06 -22.46 -18.46
C SER A 243 16.88 -21.72 -17.38
N LEU A 244 16.23 -20.85 -16.61
CA LEU A 244 16.80 -20.21 -15.41
C LEU A 244 16.57 -21.08 -14.16
N GLN A 245 17.33 -20.82 -13.09
CA GLN A 245 17.15 -21.44 -11.76
C GLN A 245 15.86 -20.94 -11.09
N TRP A 246 14.72 -21.49 -11.52
CA TRP A 246 13.39 -21.09 -11.07
C TRP A 246 13.13 -21.32 -9.57
N ASP A 247 13.84 -22.25 -8.94
CA ASP A 247 13.73 -22.55 -7.51
C ASP A 247 14.05 -21.32 -6.65
N LYS A 248 15.04 -20.52 -7.09
CA LYS A 248 15.45 -19.26 -6.43
C LYS A 248 14.64 -18.04 -6.84
N VAL A 249 13.88 -18.12 -7.92
CA VAL A 249 13.08 -17.00 -8.43
C VAL A 249 11.83 -16.82 -7.58
N LEU A 250 11.62 -15.60 -7.09
CA LEU A 250 10.46 -15.23 -6.29
C LEU A 250 9.58 -14.18 -6.96
N ARG A 251 10.13 -13.42 -7.91
CA ARG A 251 9.49 -12.22 -8.48
C ARG A 251 9.60 -12.17 -9.99
N LEU A 252 8.65 -11.48 -10.61
CA LEU A 252 8.61 -11.28 -12.06
C LEU A 252 9.76 -10.39 -12.55
N GLU A 253 10.16 -9.37 -11.79
CA GLU A 253 11.33 -8.54 -12.11
C GLU A 253 12.63 -9.36 -12.16
N GLU A 254 12.81 -10.34 -11.27
CA GLU A 254 13.99 -11.19 -11.26
C GLU A 254 14.14 -12.00 -12.57
N VAL A 255 13.02 -12.36 -13.22
CA VAL A 255 13.04 -13.04 -14.52
C VAL A 255 13.53 -12.08 -15.60
N GLN A 256 12.97 -10.87 -15.66
CA GLN A 256 13.41 -9.84 -16.61
C GLN A 256 14.90 -9.54 -16.44
N ALA A 257 15.33 -9.26 -15.20
CA ALA A 257 16.71 -8.90 -14.90
C ALA A 257 17.71 -10.00 -15.30
N LYS A 258 17.36 -11.28 -15.07
CA LYS A 258 18.19 -12.43 -15.46
C LYS A 258 18.27 -12.64 -16.96
N LEU A 259 17.22 -12.29 -17.71
CA LEU A 259 17.20 -12.38 -19.17
C LEU A 259 17.86 -11.17 -19.84
N GLY A 260 17.92 -10.02 -19.15
CA GLY A 260 18.50 -8.79 -19.69
C GLY A 260 17.68 -8.18 -20.82
N VAL A 261 16.34 -8.31 -20.76
CA VAL A 261 15.40 -7.89 -21.81
C VAL A 261 14.51 -6.74 -21.36
N SER A 262 13.89 -6.05 -22.32
CA SER A 262 12.91 -4.98 -22.08
C SER A 262 11.56 -5.50 -21.53
N LEU A 263 10.71 -4.59 -21.05
CA LEU A 263 9.36 -4.94 -20.58
C LEU A 263 8.46 -5.38 -21.74
N GLU A 264 8.64 -4.79 -22.91
CA GLU A 264 7.97 -5.14 -24.15
C GLU A 264 8.32 -6.57 -24.57
N GLU A 265 9.60 -6.93 -24.50
CA GLU A 265 10.04 -8.31 -24.73
C GLU A 265 9.49 -9.27 -23.67
N MET A 266 9.41 -8.88 -22.40
CA MET A 266 8.77 -9.71 -21.37
C MET A 266 7.28 -9.96 -21.63
N LEU A 267 6.56 -9.02 -22.25
CA LEU A 267 5.17 -9.21 -22.64
C LEU A 267 5.02 -10.24 -23.77
N LEU A 268 5.98 -10.30 -24.70
CA LEU A 268 6.05 -11.32 -25.75
C LEU A 268 6.43 -12.69 -25.17
N ILE A 269 7.45 -12.72 -24.31
CA ILE A 269 7.87 -13.94 -23.61
C ILE A 269 6.71 -14.53 -22.80
N THR A 270 5.93 -13.67 -22.14
CA THR A 270 4.73 -14.09 -21.40
C THR A 270 3.70 -14.73 -22.33
N GLU A 271 3.46 -14.14 -23.50
CA GLU A 271 2.55 -14.66 -24.53
C GLU A 271 2.95 -16.05 -25.01
N ASP A 272 4.24 -16.25 -25.28
CA ASP A 272 4.75 -17.51 -25.80
C ASP A 272 4.79 -18.63 -24.75
N THR A 273 4.83 -18.26 -23.46
CA THR A 273 5.17 -19.20 -22.37
C THR A 273 3.96 -19.60 -21.52
N LEU A 274 3.12 -18.63 -21.15
CA LEU A 274 1.99 -18.87 -20.26
C LEU A 274 0.72 -18.92 -21.10
N HIS A 275 -0.02 -20.04 -21.04
CA HIS A 275 -1.31 -20.11 -21.71
C HIS A 275 -2.36 -19.26 -20.96
N PRO A 276 -3.39 -18.74 -21.65
CA PRO A 276 -4.34 -17.81 -21.07
C PRO A 276 -5.36 -18.46 -20.13
N GLU A 277 -5.56 -19.78 -20.18
CA GLU A 277 -6.52 -20.43 -19.30
C GLU A 277 -5.96 -20.55 -17.86
N PRO A 278 -6.81 -20.59 -16.82
CA PRO A 278 -6.32 -20.76 -15.46
C PRO A 278 -5.60 -22.10 -15.27
N TYR A 279 -4.43 -22.06 -14.64
CA TYR A 279 -3.64 -23.24 -14.30
C TYR A 279 -4.20 -23.94 -13.06
N SER A 280 -4.26 -25.27 -13.05
CA SER A 280 -4.55 -26.04 -11.83
C SER A 280 -3.28 -26.24 -10.98
N PRO A 281 -3.41 -26.54 -9.66
CA PRO A 281 -2.28 -26.94 -8.83
C PRO A 281 -1.47 -28.10 -9.42
N GLU A 282 -2.15 -29.11 -9.98
CA GLU A 282 -1.53 -30.28 -10.60
C GLU A 282 -0.72 -29.89 -11.83
N GLU A 283 -1.25 -29.00 -12.67
CA GLU A 283 -0.56 -28.49 -13.84
C GLU A 283 0.69 -27.69 -13.43
N VAL A 284 0.57 -26.79 -12.45
CA VAL A 284 1.72 -26.05 -11.90
C VAL A 284 2.80 -27.01 -11.40
N CYS A 285 2.40 -28.05 -10.65
CA CYS A 285 3.28 -29.10 -10.17
C CYS A 285 3.99 -29.84 -11.31
N GLN A 286 3.26 -30.23 -12.36
CA GLN A 286 3.82 -30.87 -13.55
C GLN A 286 4.82 -29.95 -14.26
N CYS A 287 4.45 -28.70 -14.50
CA CYS A 287 5.33 -27.71 -15.12
C CYS A 287 6.62 -27.53 -14.31
N LEU A 288 6.52 -27.40 -12.98
CA LEU A 288 7.67 -27.18 -12.10
C LEU A 288 8.44 -28.46 -11.73
N GLY A 289 7.86 -29.64 -11.94
CA GLY A 289 8.47 -30.92 -11.58
C GLY A 289 8.53 -31.12 -10.07
N ILE A 290 7.46 -30.72 -9.35
CA ILE A 290 7.33 -30.82 -7.89
C ILE A 290 6.04 -31.55 -7.52
N SER A 291 5.95 -32.01 -6.27
CA SER A 291 4.73 -32.55 -5.70
C SER A 291 3.74 -31.46 -5.26
N LEU A 292 2.46 -31.82 -5.12
CA LEU A 292 1.44 -30.95 -4.53
C LEU A 292 1.78 -30.54 -3.08
N GLN A 293 2.46 -31.42 -2.34
CA GLN A 293 2.89 -31.12 -0.98
C GLN A 293 3.95 -30.02 -0.97
N GLU A 294 4.94 -30.08 -1.87
CA GLU A 294 5.95 -29.04 -2.03
C GLU A 294 5.31 -27.71 -2.45
N LEU A 295 4.36 -27.72 -3.39
CA LEU A 295 3.61 -26.52 -3.78
C LEU A 295 2.92 -25.87 -2.57
N LYS A 296 2.17 -26.66 -1.79
CA LYS A 296 1.42 -26.16 -0.63
C LYS A 296 2.29 -25.69 0.53
N THR A 297 3.42 -26.34 0.77
CA THR A 297 4.23 -26.11 1.99
C THR A 297 5.41 -25.19 1.78
N GLN A 298 5.94 -25.09 0.56
CA GLN A 298 7.16 -24.33 0.26
C GLN A 298 6.92 -23.08 -0.60
N ILE A 299 5.80 -23.03 -1.35
CA ILE A 299 5.54 -21.94 -2.29
C ILE A 299 4.31 -21.12 -1.89
N LEU A 300 3.17 -21.79 -1.68
CA LEU A 300 1.91 -21.14 -1.33
C LEU A 300 1.93 -20.63 0.12
N SER A 301 1.26 -19.49 0.34
CA SER A 301 1.02 -18.96 1.67
C SER A 301 -0.14 -19.72 2.36
N PRO A 302 -0.23 -19.71 3.70
CA PRO A 302 -1.24 -20.49 4.44
C PRO A 302 -2.68 -20.27 3.96
N ASN A 303 -3.09 -19.03 3.69
CA ASN A 303 -4.45 -18.70 3.22
C ASN A 303 -4.65 -18.86 1.70
N THR A 304 -3.70 -19.51 1.01
CA THR A 304 -3.76 -19.78 -0.44
C THR A 304 -3.58 -21.25 -0.80
N GLN A 305 -3.43 -22.15 0.19
CA GLN A 305 -3.17 -23.57 -0.04
C GLN A 305 -4.33 -24.33 -0.70
N ASP A 306 -5.55 -23.81 -0.57
CA ASP A 306 -6.77 -24.41 -1.11
C ASP A 306 -7.27 -23.71 -2.38
N VAL A 307 -6.44 -22.84 -2.98
CA VAL A 307 -6.74 -22.22 -4.28
C VAL A 307 -6.69 -23.29 -5.37
N LEU A 308 -7.75 -23.36 -6.17
CA LEU A 308 -7.92 -24.40 -7.20
C LEU A 308 -7.51 -23.95 -8.61
N THR A 309 -7.33 -22.64 -8.82
CA THR A 309 -6.98 -22.09 -10.13
C THR A 309 -6.05 -20.89 -9.98
N PHE A 310 -5.08 -20.76 -10.90
CA PHE A 310 -4.12 -19.66 -10.93
C PHE A 310 -4.07 -19.01 -12.32
N LYS A 311 -4.40 -17.72 -12.43
CA LYS A 311 -4.41 -16.99 -13.71
C LYS A 311 -3.05 -16.35 -14.01
N LEU A 312 -2.06 -17.20 -14.23
CA LEU A 312 -0.63 -16.82 -14.32
C LEU A 312 -0.37 -15.83 -15.47
N TYR A 313 -0.93 -16.11 -16.65
CA TYR A 313 -0.79 -15.26 -17.84
C TYR A 313 -1.28 -13.84 -17.57
N GLN A 314 -2.51 -13.68 -17.07
CA GLN A 314 -3.11 -12.37 -16.89
C GLN A 314 -2.34 -11.54 -15.87
N ARG A 315 -1.82 -12.19 -14.81
CA ARG A 315 -1.13 -11.51 -13.72
C ARG A 315 0.24 -11.02 -14.19
N ALA A 316 0.96 -11.85 -14.94
CA ALA A 316 2.21 -11.47 -15.59
C ALA A 316 2.00 -10.32 -16.59
N LYS A 317 1.01 -10.41 -17.49
CA LYS A 317 0.70 -9.34 -18.46
C LYS A 317 0.35 -8.02 -17.79
N HIS A 318 -0.43 -8.06 -16.71
CA HIS A 318 -0.69 -6.87 -15.89
C HIS A 318 0.60 -6.28 -15.36
N VAL A 319 1.41 -7.07 -14.65
CA VAL A 319 2.61 -6.58 -13.96
C VAL A 319 3.62 -5.96 -14.92
N TYR A 320 3.99 -6.65 -16.01
CA TYR A 320 4.99 -6.09 -16.95
C TYR A 320 4.47 -4.85 -17.66
N SER A 321 3.20 -4.83 -18.07
CA SER A 321 2.62 -3.64 -18.72
C SER A 321 2.44 -2.46 -17.76
N GLU A 322 2.14 -2.73 -16.49
CA GLU A 322 2.00 -1.69 -15.45
C GLU A 322 3.35 -1.09 -15.08
N ALA A 323 4.40 -1.91 -14.99
CA ALA A 323 5.77 -1.42 -14.80
C ALA A 323 6.19 -0.50 -15.96
N ALA A 324 5.83 -0.83 -17.21
CA ALA A 324 6.13 0.02 -18.36
C ALA A 324 5.39 1.36 -18.28
N ARG A 325 4.11 1.34 -17.86
CA ARG A 325 3.32 2.56 -17.64
C ARG A 325 3.95 3.47 -16.58
N VAL A 326 4.53 2.93 -15.51
CA VAL A 326 5.24 3.74 -14.49
C VAL A 326 6.42 4.49 -15.09
N LEU A 327 7.27 3.80 -15.86
CA LEU A 327 8.44 4.42 -16.51
C LEU A 327 8.01 5.48 -17.52
N GLN A 328 6.97 5.21 -18.30
CA GLN A 328 6.42 6.17 -19.25
C GLN A 328 5.80 7.38 -18.56
N PHE A 329 5.07 7.19 -17.45
CA PHE A 329 4.51 8.29 -16.66
C PHE A 329 5.61 9.22 -16.15
N LYS A 330 6.66 8.64 -15.55
CA LYS A 330 7.83 9.42 -15.09
C LYS A 330 8.48 10.19 -16.24
N LYS A 331 8.72 9.52 -17.37
CA LYS A 331 9.33 10.14 -18.55
C LYS A 331 8.53 11.34 -19.05
N ILE A 332 7.20 11.23 -19.13
CA ILE A 332 6.32 12.34 -19.54
C ILE A 332 6.41 13.49 -18.52
N CYS A 333 6.46 13.20 -17.22
CA CYS A 333 6.68 14.24 -16.19
C CYS A 333 8.03 14.96 -16.34
N GLU A 334 9.08 14.27 -16.78
CA GLU A 334 10.41 14.85 -16.99
C GLU A 334 10.51 15.67 -18.28
N GLU A 335 9.89 15.20 -19.37
CA GLU A 335 9.86 15.88 -20.66
C GLU A 335 8.89 17.06 -20.68
N ALA A 336 7.84 17.00 -19.87
CA ALA A 336 6.80 18.02 -19.73
C ALA A 336 6.22 18.56 -21.06
N PRO A 337 5.74 17.68 -21.98
CA PRO A 337 5.14 18.12 -23.24
C PRO A 337 3.84 18.92 -23.00
N ASP A 338 3.40 19.69 -24.01
CA ASP A 338 2.22 20.55 -23.92
C ASP A 338 0.92 19.77 -23.59
N ASP A 339 0.81 18.54 -24.09
CA ASP A 339 -0.30 17.61 -23.88
C ASP A 339 -0.08 16.64 -22.70
N MET A 340 0.91 16.91 -21.85
CA MET A 340 1.30 16.06 -20.70
C MET A 340 0.12 15.55 -19.87
N VAL A 341 -0.82 16.42 -19.48
CA VAL A 341 -1.94 16.00 -18.61
C VAL A 341 -2.83 14.97 -19.30
N GLN A 342 -3.03 15.10 -20.63
CA GLN A 342 -3.78 14.14 -21.41
C GLN A 342 -3.04 12.79 -21.46
N LEU A 343 -1.74 12.80 -21.81
CA LEU A 343 -0.92 11.59 -21.89
C LEU A 343 -0.84 10.84 -20.55
N LEU A 344 -0.65 11.55 -19.44
CA LEU A 344 -0.67 10.98 -18.10
C LEU A 344 -2.05 10.40 -17.76
N GLY A 345 -3.12 11.10 -18.14
CA GLY A 345 -4.49 10.63 -17.97
C GLY A 345 -4.77 9.33 -18.71
N GLU A 346 -4.29 9.20 -19.94
CA GLU A 346 -4.38 7.98 -20.75
C GLU A 346 -3.67 6.80 -20.06
N LEU A 347 -2.46 7.00 -19.52
CA LEU A 347 -1.75 5.97 -18.77
C LEU A 347 -2.52 5.53 -17.51
N MET A 348 -3.11 6.47 -16.77
CA MET A 348 -3.94 6.14 -15.61
C MET A 348 -5.18 5.32 -16.00
N ASN A 349 -5.83 5.67 -17.11
CA ASN A 349 -6.98 4.93 -17.62
C ASN A 349 -6.60 3.51 -18.05
N GLN A 350 -5.47 3.35 -18.75
CA GLN A 350 -4.93 2.04 -19.13
C GLN A 350 -4.59 1.18 -17.90
N SER A 351 -3.99 1.79 -16.87
CA SER A 351 -3.74 1.12 -15.59
C SER A 351 -5.04 0.62 -14.97
N HIS A 352 -6.09 1.45 -14.92
CA HIS A 352 -7.39 1.02 -14.38
C HIS A 352 -7.98 -0.17 -15.14
N VAL A 353 -8.00 -0.11 -16.47
CA VAL A 353 -8.47 -1.21 -17.33
C VAL A 353 -7.66 -2.48 -17.06
N SER A 354 -6.34 -2.38 -16.95
CA SER A 354 -5.49 -3.53 -16.62
C SER A 354 -5.79 -4.09 -15.22
N CYS A 355 -5.95 -3.25 -14.20
CA CYS A 355 -6.34 -3.68 -12.86
C CYS A 355 -7.72 -4.37 -12.85
N ARG A 356 -8.68 -3.86 -13.63
CA ARG A 356 -10.05 -4.39 -13.71
C ARG A 356 -10.09 -5.72 -14.46
N ASP A 357 -9.51 -5.77 -15.65
CA ASP A 357 -9.73 -6.86 -16.59
C ASP A 357 -8.64 -7.95 -16.50
N MET A 358 -7.38 -7.55 -16.32
CA MET A 358 -6.25 -8.48 -16.24
C MET A 358 -5.93 -8.89 -14.81
N TYR A 359 -5.93 -7.94 -13.88
CA TYR A 359 -5.65 -8.22 -12.48
C TYR A 359 -6.88 -8.59 -11.66
N GLU A 360 -8.07 -8.27 -12.14
CA GLU A 360 -9.34 -8.55 -11.44
C GLU A 360 -9.30 -8.07 -9.98
N CYS A 361 -8.82 -6.84 -9.78
CA CYS A 361 -8.77 -6.16 -8.48
C CYS A 361 -9.59 -4.87 -8.43
N SER A 362 -10.48 -4.62 -9.40
CA SER A 362 -11.52 -3.60 -9.26
C SER A 362 -12.76 -4.15 -8.56
N CYS A 363 -13.82 -3.33 -8.48
CA CYS A 363 -15.17 -3.73 -8.10
C CYS A 363 -16.20 -2.82 -8.80
N PRO A 364 -17.49 -3.20 -8.87
CA PRO A 364 -18.51 -2.40 -9.55
C PRO A 364 -18.58 -0.94 -9.07
N GLU A 365 -18.37 -0.71 -7.77
CA GLU A 365 -18.38 0.61 -7.16
C GLU A 365 -17.19 1.47 -7.57
N LEU A 366 -16.02 0.86 -7.73
CA LEU A 366 -14.82 1.53 -8.25
C LEU A 366 -15.02 1.86 -9.73
N ASP A 367 -15.50 0.91 -10.53
CA ASP A 367 -15.70 1.10 -11.97
C ASP A 367 -16.70 2.24 -12.24
N GLN A 368 -17.83 2.23 -11.52
CA GLN A 368 -18.83 3.30 -11.59
C GLN A 368 -18.24 4.66 -11.18
N LEU A 369 -17.47 4.70 -10.09
CA LEU A 369 -16.86 5.95 -9.60
C LEU A 369 -15.83 6.49 -10.61
N VAL A 370 -15.01 5.61 -11.20
CA VAL A 370 -14.05 5.98 -12.24
C VAL A 370 -14.76 6.52 -13.49
N ASP A 371 -15.86 5.90 -13.92
CA ASP A 371 -16.67 6.41 -15.03
C ASP A 371 -17.27 7.79 -14.73
N ILE A 372 -17.79 7.99 -13.51
CA ILE A 372 -18.33 9.28 -13.05
C ILE A 372 -17.23 10.35 -13.04
N CYS A 373 -16.05 10.05 -12.49
CA CYS A 373 -14.93 10.99 -12.47
C CYS A 373 -14.52 11.41 -13.90
N ARG A 374 -14.40 10.45 -14.83
CA ARG A 374 -14.08 10.74 -16.24
C ARG A 374 -15.17 11.61 -16.89
N LYS A 375 -16.44 11.26 -16.67
CA LYS A 375 -17.60 12.02 -17.18
C LYS A 375 -17.59 13.49 -16.73
N PHE A 376 -17.13 13.77 -15.51
CA PHE A 376 -17.14 15.12 -14.94
C PHE A 376 -15.79 15.86 -15.01
N GLY A 377 -14.86 15.38 -15.85
CA GLY A 377 -13.69 16.16 -16.27
C GLY A 377 -12.32 15.64 -15.84
N ALA A 378 -12.23 14.47 -15.20
CA ALA A 378 -10.95 13.81 -15.00
C ALA A 378 -10.32 13.42 -16.34
N GLN A 379 -9.05 13.79 -16.56
CA GLN A 379 -8.27 13.37 -17.72
C GLN A 379 -7.87 11.89 -17.61
N GLY A 380 -7.65 11.43 -16.38
CA GLY A 380 -7.47 10.02 -16.06
C GLY A 380 -8.03 9.70 -14.68
N SER A 381 -8.57 8.50 -14.52
CA SER A 381 -9.08 8.04 -13.24
C SER A 381 -8.88 6.53 -13.10
N ARG A 382 -8.43 6.10 -11.92
CA ARG A 382 -8.18 4.70 -11.60
C ARG A 382 -8.40 4.41 -10.12
N LEU A 383 -8.57 3.14 -9.76
CA LEU A 383 -8.45 2.69 -8.37
C LEU A 383 -7.05 2.99 -7.82
N THR A 384 -6.87 3.07 -6.51
CA THR A 384 -5.55 3.22 -5.88
C THR A 384 -5.39 2.31 -4.67
N GLY A 385 -4.19 1.78 -4.47
CA GLY A 385 -3.94 0.71 -3.51
C GLY A 385 -4.47 -0.63 -3.99
N ALA A 386 -4.68 -1.56 -3.05
CA ALA A 386 -5.00 -2.96 -3.38
C ALA A 386 -6.29 -3.18 -4.18
N GLY A 387 -7.22 -2.22 -4.23
CA GLY A 387 -8.52 -2.40 -4.88
C GLY A 387 -9.49 -3.32 -4.12
N TRP A 388 -10.38 -3.96 -4.88
CA TRP A 388 -11.60 -4.65 -4.43
C TRP A 388 -12.49 -3.77 -3.52
N GLY A 389 -12.46 -2.47 -3.78
CA GLY A 389 -13.02 -1.43 -2.93
C GLY A 389 -11.99 -0.32 -2.65
N GLY A 390 -12.33 0.57 -1.74
CA GLY A 390 -11.50 1.70 -1.34
C GLY A 390 -11.54 2.85 -2.32
N CYS A 391 -10.41 3.52 -2.51
CA CYS A 391 -10.36 4.80 -3.21
C CYS A 391 -10.00 4.69 -4.69
N THR A 392 -10.37 5.73 -5.40
CA THR A 392 -9.87 6.09 -6.72
C THR A 392 -8.98 7.33 -6.62
N VAL A 393 -8.11 7.51 -7.60
CA VAL A 393 -7.33 8.72 -7.83
C VAL A 393 -7.61 9.22 -9.25
N SER A 394 -7.94 10.51 -9.35
CA SER A 394 -8.24 11.20 -10.59
C SER A 394 -7.29 12.38 -10.82
N ILE A 395 -6.82 12.56 -12.05
CA ILE A 395 -6.11 13.79 -12.45
C ILE A 395 -7.11 14.73 -13.12
N VAL A 396 -7.27 15.93 -12.56
CA VAL A 396 -8.29 16.92 -12.96
C VAL A 396 -7.60 18.25 -13.22
N LEU A 397 -7.94 18.93 -14.32
CA LEU A 397 -7.44 20.28 -14.58
C LEU A 397 -7.92 21.25 -13.50
N ALA A 398 -7.05 22.18 -13.09
CA ALA A 398 -7.30 23.06 -11.94
C ALA A 398 -8.59 23.90 -12.09
N ASP A 399 -8.91 24.33 -13.31
CA ASP A 399 -10.12 25.10 -13.65
C ASP A 399 -11.42 24.28 -13.50
N LYS A 400 -11.34 22.95 -13.69
CA LYS A 400 -12.49 22.03 -13.57
C LYS A 400 -12.72 21.54 -12.15
N LEU A 401 -11.76 21.72 -11.23
CA LEU A 401 -11.82 21.17 -9.88
C LEU A 401 -13.13 21.50 -9.13
N PRO A 402 -13.63 22.75 -9.09
CA PRO A 402 -14.86 23.06 -8.35
C PRO A 402 -16.08 22.30 -8.91
N SER A 403 -16.24 22.30 -10.24
CA SER A 403 -17.33 21.57 -10.90
C SER A 403 -17.20 20.06 -10.78
N PHE A 404 -15.96 19.54 -10.83
CA PHE A 404 -15.68 18.12 -10.67
C PHE A 404 -16.14 17.65 -9.30
N LEU A 405 -15.72 18.33 -8.23
CA LEU A 405 -16.08 17.98 -6.86
C LEU A 405 -17.60 17.99 -6.65
N ALA A 406 -18.27 19.05 -7.10
CA ALA A 406 -19.73 19.18 -6.97
C ALA A 406 -20.48 18.07 -7.71
N ASN A 407 -20.11 17.81 -8.97
CA ASN A 407 -20.82 16.83 -9.81
C ASN A 407 -20.56 15.39 -9.39
N VAL A 408 -19.32 15.05 -8.99
CA VAL A 408 -19.00 13.72 -8.44
C VAL A 408 -19.72 13.51 -7.11
N HIS A 409 -19.78 14.55 -6.27
CA HIS A 409 -20.54 14.51 -5.02
C HIS A 409 -22.03 14.18 -5.26
N GLU A 410 -22.68 14.92 -6.15
CA GLU A 410 -24.08 14.69 -6.50
C GLU A 410 -24.29 13.30 -7.13
N ALA A 411 -23.47 12.94 -8.13
CA ALA A 411 -23.69 11.75 -8.92
C ALA A 411 -23.41 10.45 -8.18
N TYR A 412 -22.40 10.41 -7.32
CA TYR A 412 -22.00 9.18 -6.62
C TYR A 412 -22.47 9.13 -5.18
N TYR A 413 -22.31 10.21 -4.41
CA TYR A 413 -22.52 10.18 -2.97
C TYR A 413 -23.96 10.50 -2.57
N GLN A 414 -24.60 11.47 -3.23
CA GLN A 414 -26.00 11.81 -2.94
C GLN A 414 -26.98 10.79 -3.54
N LYS A 415 -26.84 10.45 -4.83
CA LYS A 415 -27.80 9.55 -5.52
C LYS A 415 -27.74 8.10 -5.04
N SER A 416 -26.60 7.63 -4.55
CA SER A 416 -26.45 6.21 -4.15
C SER A 416 -26.95 5.92 -2.74
N GLY A 417 -27.41 6.92 -1.97
CA GLY A 417 -27.80 6.74 -0.57
C GLY A 417 -26.65 6.29 0.35
N ARG A 418 -25.39 6.33 -0.11
CA ARG A 418 -24.18 5.87 0.59
C ARG A 418 -23.67 6.89 1.62
N SER A 419 -24.59 7.53 2.33
CA SER A 419 -24.34 8.60 3.30
C SER A 419 -23.82 8.05 4.64
N LEU A 420 -22.68 7.36 4.66
CA LEU A 420 -22.10 6.82 5.90
C LEU A 420 -20.74 7.40 6.30
N ALA A 421 -20.04 8.10 5.39
CA ALA A 421 -18.79 8.81 5.71
C ALA A 421 -18.97 10.33 5.55
N PRO A 422 -18.34 11.16 6.40
CA PRO A 422 -18.37 12.61 6.23
C PRO A 422 -17.92 13.01 4.82
N GLU A 423 -18.71 13.85 4.14
CA GLU A 423 -18.49 14.31 2.74
C GLU A 423 -17.02 14.70 2.44
N LYS A 424 -16.38 15.41 3.37
CA LYS A 424 -14.98 15.86 3.27
C LYS A 424 -13.92 14.76 3.42
N GLN A 425 -14.29 13.56 3.85
CA GLN A 425 -13.40 12.41 4.01
C GLN A 425 -13.44 11.46 2.82
N SER A 426 -14.55 11.47 2.07
CA SER A 426 -14.74 10.58 0.92
C SER A 426 -14.32 11.21 -0.40
N LEU A 427 -14.37 12.52 -0.55
CA LEU A 427 -13.99 13.21 -1.80
C LEU A 427 -13.14 14.45 -1.48
N PHE A 428 -11.86 14.43 -1.85
CA PHE A 428 -10.94 15.52 -1.53
C PHE A 428 -9.78 15.65 -2.54
N ALA A 429 -9.40 16.89 -2.82
CA ALA A 429 -8.17 17.19 -3.54
C ALA A 429 -6.95 16.91 -2.65
N THR A 430 -5.85 16.50 -3.26
CA THR A 430 -4.59 16.22 -2.55
C THR A 430 -3.39 16.78 -3.32
N LYS A 431 -2.32 17.04 -2.57
CA LYS A 431 -0.99 17.43 -3.05
C LYS A 431 0.05 16.51 -2.40
N PRO A 432 1.26 16.37 -2.96
CA PRO A 432 2.30 15.59 -2.32
C PRO A 432 2.65 16.14 -0.93
N GLY A 433 2.37 15.36 0.11
CA GLY A 433 2.73 15.67 1.49
C GLY A 433 4.13 15.20 1.87
N GLY A 434 4.64 15.65 3.02
CA GLY A 434 5.90 15.16 3.59
C GLY A 434 5.76 13.77 4.24
N GLY A 435 6.88 13.15 4.60
CA GLY A 435 6.95 11.84 5.25
C GLY A 435 6.70 11.84 6.76
N ALA A 436 7.07 10.73 7.41
CA ALA A 436 6.97 10.52 8.85
C ALA A 436 7.89 11.45 9.66
N LEU A 437 7.43 11.88 10.83
CA LEU A 437 8.09 12.88 11.68
C LEU A 437 7.88 12.61 13.17
N VAL A 438 8.83 13.04 13.99
CA VAL A 438 8.72 13.14 15.45
C VAL A 438 8.49 14.60 15.84
N PHE A 439 7.53 14.86 16.72
CA PHE A 439 7.27 16.18 17.29
C PHE A 439 7.61 16.21 18.78
N LEU A 440 8.35 17.23 19.17
CA LEU A 440 8.61 17.55 20.57
C LEU A 440 7.83 18.82 20.91
N GLU A 441 7.11 18.83 22.03
CA GLU A 441 6.61 20.10 22.57
C GLU A 441 7.80 20.89 23.13
N ALA A 442 7.88 22.16 22.72
CA ALA A 442 8.93 23.10 23.12
C ALA A 442 8.73 23.60 24.55
#